data_AF-A0A3N5USV7-F1
#
_entry.id   AF-A0A3N5USV7-F1
#
_cell.length_a   1.000
_cell.length_b   1.000
_cell.length_c   1.000
_cell.angle_alpha   90.00
_cell.angle_beta   90.00
_cell.angle_gamma   90.00
#
_symmetry.space_group_name_H-M   'P 1'
#
loop_
_entity.id
_entity.type
_entity.pdbx_description
1 polymer ?
#
loop_
_entity_poly.entity_id
_entity_poly.type
_entity_poly.pdbx_seq_one_letter_code
_entity_poly.pdbx_strand_id
1 'polypeptide(L)'
;MRAKFPWVKFLVGYGLYLFFHEIDRLLPGSVIGTIFGEGIESVYAHMKMLFYAYLILSIVDFFRLRKKGLPTSFFYARMFILAAVPWMMIATYYSLEAVGINLPRAMDLTWAIMMTAFGLYFSIRLEEPLEGMELRPALKSVIVVVFLAALLTYVGFSFHVPDNFFIAPD
;
A
#
# COMPACT_ATOMS: atom_id res chain seq x y z
N MET A 1 2.49 -27.23 -8.65
CA MET A 1 3.32 -27.09 -7.41
C MET A 1 2.95 -25.77 -6.77
N ARG A 2 2.52 -25.73 -5.49
CA ARG A 2 2.27 -24.45 -4.81
C ARG A 2 3.58 -23.69 -4.68
N ALA A 3 3.66 -22.49 -5.26
CA ALA A 3 4.83 -21.63 -5.08
C ALA A 3 5.01 -21.33 -3.57
N LYS A 4 6.24 -21.44 -3.08
CA LYS A 4 6.56 -21.01 -1.70
C LYS A 4 6.40 -19.49 -1.61
N PHE A 5 5.93 -19.00 -0.47
CA PHE A 5 5.80 -17.56 -0.25
C PHE A 5 7.17 -16.86 -0.36
N PRO A 6 7.29 -15.73 -1.08
CA PRO A 6 8.59 -15.09 -1.32
C PRO A 6 9.01 -14.23 -0.12
N TRP A 7 9.53 -14.87 0.92
CA TRP A 7 9.94 -14.22 2.18
C TRP A 7 10.93 -13.07 2.01
N VAL A 8 11.90 -13.18 1.09
CA VAL A 8 12.86 -12.10 0.83
C VAL A 8 12.13 -10.84 0.34
N LYS A 9 11.16 -11.01 -0.57
CA LYS A 9 10.36 -9.89 -1.07
C LYS A 9 9.57 -9.23 0.05
N PHE A 10 8.99 -10.04 0.93
CA PHE A 10 8.27 -9.56 2.11
C PHE A 10 9.19 -8.75 3.04
N LEU A 11 10.37 -9.27 3.39
CA LEU A 11 11.31 -8.56 4.26
C LEU A 11 11.81 -7.26 3.62
N VAL A 12 12.11 -7.28 2.31
CA VAL A 12 12.52 -6.07 1.58
C VAL A 12 11.39 -5.04 1.54
N GLY A 13 10.15 -5.46 1.27
CA GLY A 13 8.99 -4.56 1.29
C GLY A 13 8.75 -3.96 2.66
N TYR A 14 8.90 -4.75 3.72
CA TYR A 14 8.74 -4.27 5.09
C TYR A 14 9.86 -3.27 5.45
N GLY A 15 11.09 -3.55 5.04
CA GLY A 15 12.20 -2.60 5.17
C GLY A 15 11.96 -1.29 4.40
N LEU A 16 11.41 -1.36 3.19
CA LEU A 16 11.03 -0.18 2.41
C LEU A 16 9.92 0.63 3.09
N TYR A 17 8.94 -0.05 3.70
CA TYR A 17 7.91 0.62 4.49
C TYR A 17 8.54 1.43 5.63
N LEU A 18 9.43 0.82 6.42
CA LEU A 18 10.13 1.50 7.51
C LEU A 18 11.02 2.65 6.99
N PHE A 19 11.63 2.48 5.81
CA PHE A 19 12.38 3.55 5.17
C PHE A 19 11.48 4.75 4.82
N PHE A 20 10.30 4.52 4.25
CA PHE A 20 9.34 5.59 3.95
C PHE A 20 8.75 6.23 5.21
N HIS A 21 8.63 5.47 6.31
CA HIS A 21 8.26 6.01 7.61
C HIS A 21 9.28 7.04 8.11
N GLU A 22 10.58 6.74 7.98
CA GLU A 22 11.64 7.65 8.46
C GLU A 22 12.02 8.77 7.47
N ILE A 23 11.51 8.77 6.24
CA ILE A 23 12.01 9.67 5.18
C ILE A 23 11.74 11.16 5.47
N ASP A 24 10.65 11.49 6.17
CA ASP A 24 10.37 12.88 6.55
C ASP A 24 11.35 13.39 7.60
N ARG A 25 11.77 12.53 8.55
CA ARG A 25 12.83 12.85 9.50
C ARG A 25 14.20 13.04 8.84
N LEU A 26 14.47 12.29 7.77
CA LEU A 26 15.71 12.41 7.00
C LEU A 26 15.74 13.66 6.13
N LEU A 27 14.58 14.10 5.63
CA LEU A 27 14.44 15.21 4.67
C LEU A 27 13.32 16.19 5.07
N PRO A 28 13.38 16.78 6.28
CA PRO A 28 12.28 17.55 6.85
C PRO A 28 11.97 18.80 6.02
N GLY A 29 10.68 19.03 5.75
CA GLY A 29 10.20 20.21 5.00
C GLY A 29 10.53 20.20 3.51
N SER A 30 11.12 19.11 2.99
CA SER A 30 11.37 18.96 1.56
C SER A 30 10.14 18.39 0.83
N VAL A 31 9.98 18.71 -0.45
CA VAL A 31 8.93 18.12 -1.30
C VAL A 31 9.00 16.59 -1.32
N ILE A 32 10.21 16.02 -1.24
CA ILE A 32 10.42 14.57 -1.18
C ILE A 32 9.91 14.00 0.14
N GLY A 33 10.26 14.62 1.27
CA GLY A 33 9.74 14.26 2.59
C GLY A 33 8.22 14.33 2.66
N THR A 34 7.63 15.41 2.13
CA THR A 34 6.17 15.58 2.08
C THR A 34 5.49 14.49 1.24
N ILE A 35 5.97 14.22 0.03
CA ILE A 35 5.34 13.24 -0.87
C ILE A 35 5.50 11.83 -0.33
N PHE A 36 6.71 11.42 0.04
CA PHE A 36 7.03 10.03 0.34
C PHE A 36 6.92 9.66 1.82
N GLY A 37 6.98 10.64 2.71
CA GLY A 37 7.05 10.46 4.15
C GLY A 37 5.81 10.89 4.91
N GLU A 38 5.99 11.02 6.22
CA GLU A 38 4.94 11.33 7.18
C GLU A 38 4.97 12.81 7.59
N GLY A 39 4.09 13.62 6.99
CA GLY A 39 3.89 14.99 7.47
C GLY A 39 3.02 15.05 8.73
N ILE A 40 2.11 14.09 8.90
CA ILE A 40 1.20 13.95 10.04
C ILE A 40 1.00 12.45 10.30
N GLU A 41 1.24 12.03 11.54
CA GLU A 41 0.99 10.67 12.01
C GLU A 41 -0.49 10.29 11.81
N SER A 42 -0.75 9.39 10.88
CA SER A 42 -2.11 8.96 10.55
C SER A 42 -2.13 7.61 9.86
N VAL A 43 -3.25 6.89 9.98
CA VAL A 43 -3.48 5.64 9.23
C VAL A 43 -3.34 5.86 7.72
N TYR A 44 -3.73 7.04 7.22
CA TYR A 44 -3.55 7.39 5.82
C TYR A 44 -2.06 7.53 5.41
N ALA A 45 -1.23 8.13 6.26
CA ALA A 45 0.22 8.19 6.02
C ALA A 45 0.82 6.78 5.94
N HIS A 46 0.38 5.87 6.81
CA HIS A 46 0.81 4.47 6.80
C HIS A 46 0.39 3.73 5.51
N MET A 47 -0.83 3.96 5.01
CA MET A 47 -1.26 3.44 3.71
C MET A 47 -0.38 3.92 2.56
N LYS A 48 -0.03 5.21 2.57
CA LYS A 48 0.84 5.82 1.56
C LYS A 48 2.22 5.17 1.57
N MET A 49 2.80 4.92 2.74
CA MET A 49 4.08 4.21 2.86
C MET A 49 3.98 2.78 2.34
N LEU A 50 2.90 2.06 2.64
CA LEU A 50 2.66 0.71 2.12
C LEU A 50 2.51 0.72 0.59
N PHE A 51 1.80 1.72 0.05
CA PHE A 51 1.68 1.95 -1.40
C PHE A 51 3.07 2.12 -2.04
N TYR A 52 3.90 3.02 -1.52
CA TYR A 52 5.24 3.24 -2.09
C TYR A 52 6.16 2.04 -1.93
N ALA A 53 6.17 1.39 -0.77
CA ALA A 53 6.95 0.18 -0.55
C ALA A 53 6.60 -0.91 -1.57
N TYR A 54 5.30 -1.15 -1.79
CA TYR A 54 4.84 -2.14 -2.76
C TYR A 54 5.03 -1.70 -4.22
N LEU A 55 4.97 -0.39 -4.50
CA LEU A 55 5.25 0.16 -5.84
C LEU A 55 6.70 -0.12 -6.23
N ILE A 56 7.65 0.14 -5.33
CA ILE A 56 9.08 -0.15 -5.56
C ILE A 56 9.30 -1.65 -5.78
N LEU A 57 8.67 -2.52 -4.97
CA LEU A 57 8.73 -3.96 -5.20
C LEU A 57 8.19 -4.37 -6.57
N SER A 58 7.10 -3.76 -7.02
CA SER A 58 6.49 -4.03 -8.33
C SER A 58 7.40 -3.58 -9.49
N ILE A 59 8.08 -2.44 -9.33
CA ILE A 59 9.08 -1.94 -10.29
C ILE A 59 10.28 -2.90 -10.36
N VAL A 60 10.80 -3.36 -9.21
CA VAL A 60 11.90 -4.33 -9.15
C VAL A 60 11.51 -5.62 -9.87
N ASP A 61 10.30 -6.13 -9.65
CA ASP A 61 9.84 -7.36 -10.31
C ASP A 61 9.65 -7.18 -11.81
N PHE A 62 9.16 -6.01 -12.27
CA PHE A 62 9.14 -5.69 -13.70
C PHE A 62 10.53 -5.82 -14.31
N PHE A 63 11.56 -5.23 -13.69
CA PHE A 63 12.93 -5.31 -14.21
C PHE A 63 13.51 -6.73 -14.19
N ARG A 64 13.14 -7.55 -13.20
CA ARG A 64 13.56 -8.95 -13.10
C ARG A 64 12.87 -9.86 -14.11
N LEU A 65 11.59 -9.62 -14.40
CA LEU A 65 10.75 -10.49 -15.22
C LEU A 65 10.68 -10.05 -16.69
N ARG A 66 10.88 -8.78 -17.03
CA ARG A 66 10.77 -8.28 -18.41
C ARG A 66 11.62 -9.04 -19.43
N LYS A 67 12.77 -9.61 -19.01
CA LYS A 67 13.63 -10.42 -19.88
C LYS A 67 13.16 -11.87 -20.03
N LYS A 68 12.33 -12.36 -19.12
CA LYS A 68 11.81 -13.74 -19.08
C LYS A 68 10.38 -13.86 -19.63
N GLY A 69 9.73 -12.73 -19.88
CA GLY A 69 8.30 -12.64 -20.18
C GLY A 69 7.52 -12.23 -18.94
N LEU A 70 6.65 -11.23 -19.10
CA LEU A 70 5.74 -10.81 -18.06
C LEU A 70 4.47 -11.67 -18.09
N PRO A 71 3.86 -11.97 -16.94
CA PRO A 71 2.52 -12.53 -16.89
C PRO A 71 1.50 -11.69 -17.67
N THR A 72 0.47 -12.35 -18.20
CA THR A 72 -0.55 -11.75 -19.08
C THR A 72 -1.13 -10.44 -18.53
N SER A 73 -1.44 -10.42 -17.24
CA SER A 73 -2.07 -9.28 -16.58
C SER A 73 -1.17 -8.59 -15.58
N PHE A 74 0.16 -8.71 -15.71
CA PHE A 74 1.15 -8.18 -14.76
C PHE A 74 0.84 -6.74 -14.33
N PHE A 75 0.80 -5.79 -15.27
CA PHE A 75 0.58 -4.38 -14.94
C PHE A 75 -0.76 -4.12 -14.25
N TYR A 76 -1.83 -4.75 -14.73
CA TYR A 76 -3.17 -4.57 -14.18
C TYR A 76 -3.29 -5.19 -12.78
N ALA A 77 -2.66 -6.34 -12.53
CA ALA A 77 -2.57 -6.93 -11.21
C ALA A 77 -1.82 -6.00 -10.25
N ARG A 78 -0.66 -5.46 -10.66
CA ARG A 78 0.11 -4.51 -9.83
C ARG A 78 -0.69 -3.25 -9.52
N MET A 79 -1.30 -2.63 -10.52
CA MET A 79 -2.14 -1.44 -10.37
C MET A 79 -3.32 -1.69 -9.41
N PHE A 80 -4.02 -2.82 -9.57
CA PHE A 80 -5.14 -3.17 -8.72
C PHE A 80 -4.70 -3.40 -7.28
N ILE A 81 -3.62 -4.15 -7.04
CA ILE A 81 -3.11 -4.42 -5.69
C ILE A 81 -2.65 -3.11 -5.02
N LEU A 82 -1.92 -2.26 -5.75
CA LEU A 82 -1.49 -0.94 -5.29
C LEU A 82 -2.66 -0.07 -4.86
N ALA A 83 -3.75 -0.09 -5.62
CA ALA A 83 -4.93 0.70 -5.28
C ALA A 83 -5.75 0.06 -4.15
N ALA A 84 -5.95 -1.26 -4.17
CA ALA A 84 -6.90 -1.94 -3.30
C ALA A 84 -6.34 -2.25 -1.90
N VAL A 85 -5.12 -2.76 -1.79
CA VAL A 85 -4.62 -3.31 -0.52
C VAL A 85 -4.46 -2.27 0.58
N PRO A 86 -4.03 -1.03 0.34
CA PRO A 86 -4.02 -0.05 1.41
C PRO A 86 -5.43 0.25 1.97
N TRP A 87 -6.48 0.24 1.13
CA TRP A 87 -7.87 0.32 1.61
C TRP A 87 -8.32 -0.97 2.30
N MET A 88 -7.85 -2.10 1.77
CA MET A 88 -7.72 -3.40 2.47
C MET A 88 -7.39 -3.21 3.94
N MET A 89 -6.29 -2.49 4.15
CA MET A 89 -5.65 -2.27 5.44
C MET A 89 -6.42 -1.35 6.37
N ILE A 90 -7.02 -0.27 5.89
CA ILE A 90 -7.95 0.54 6.70
C ILE A 90 -9.06 -0.36 7.24
N ALA A 91 -9.72 -1.12 6.36
CA ALA A 91 -10.86 -1.94 6.75
C ALA A 91 -10.47 -2.98 7.82
N THR A 92 -9.29 -3.59 7.69
CA THR A 92 -8.81 -4.53 8.71
C THR A 92 -8.35 -3.85 9.98
N TYR A 93 -7.65 -2.72 9.90
CA TYR A 93 -7.13 -1.99 11.07
C TYR A 93 -8.27 -1.49 11.96
N TYR A 94 -9.28 -0.86 11.37
CA TYR A 94 -10.45 -0.33 12.09
C TYR A 94 -11.51 -1.39 12.42
N SER A 95 -11.31 -2.65 12.06
CA SER A 95 -12.29 -3.70 12.34
C SER A 95 -12.55 -3.91 13.83
N LEU A 96 -11.52 -3.74 14.68
CA LEU A 96 -11.66 -3.84 16.14
C LEU A 96 -12.51 -2.70 16.71
N GLU A 97 -12.23 -1.47 16.30
CA GLU A 97 -13.00 -0.30 16.71
C GLU A 97 -14.46 -0.40 16.22
N ALA A 98 -14.67 -0.90 14.99
CA ALA A 98 -15.99 -1.11 14.42
C ALA A 98 -16.85 -2.13 15.21
N VAL A 99 -16.24 -3.06 15.94
CA VAL A 99 -16.94 -4.00 16.84
C VAL A 99 -16.92 -3.55 18.31
N GLY A 100 -16.50 -2.30 18.57
CA GLY A 100 -16.50 -1.69 19.90
C GLY A 100 -15.30 -2.06 20.78
N ILE A 101 -14.24 -2.61 20.21
CA ILE A 101 -13.01 -2.96 20.94
C ILE A 101 -12.01 -1.81 20.82
N ASN A 102 -11.75 -1.14 21.93
CA ASN A 102 -10.71 -0.12 22.05
C ASN A 102 -9.43 -0.71 22.63
N LEU A 103 -8.33 -0.63 21.90
CA LEU A 103 -7.04 -1.16 22.34
C LEU A 103 -6.30 -0.12 23.23
N PRO A 104 -5.67 -0.55 24.34
CA PRO A 104 -4.70 0.28 25.04
C PRO A 104 -3.55 0.68 24.11
N ARG A 105 -2.94 1.86 24.34
CA ARG A 105 -1.88 2.43 23.49
C ARG A 105 -0.74 1.46 23.14
N ALA A 106 -0.30 0.63 24.09
CA ALA A 106 0.76 -0.36 23.84
C ALA A 106 0.32 -1.50 22.89
N MET A 107 -0.96 -1.90 22.97
CA MET A 107 -1.54 -2.90 22.08
C MET A 107 -1.86 -2.30 20.71
N ASP A 108 -2.21 -1.02 20.64
CA ASP A 108 -2.45 -0.31 19.38
C ASP A 108 -1.20 -0.25 18.50
N LEU A 109 -0.03 0.07 19.07
CA LEU A 109 1.23 0.02 18.31
C LEU A 109 1.53 -1.39 17.77
N THR A 110 1.32 -2.41 18.62
CA THR A 110 1.52 -3.81 18.21
C THR A 110 0.56 -4.20 17.09
N TRP A 111 -0.70 -3.76 17.20
CA TRP A 111 -1.73 -3.97 16.20
C TRP A 111 -1.38 -3.29 14.87
N ALA A 112 -0.94 -2.04 14.90
CA ALA A 112 -0.49 -1.29 13.71
C ALA A 112 0.66 -2.02 13.00
N ILE A 113 1.68 -2.47 13.73
CA ILE A 113 2.82 -3.24 13.19
C ILE A 113 2.33 -4.54 12.53
N MET A 114 1.45 -5.28 13.21
CA MET A 114 0.88 -6.52 12.67
C MET A 114 0.05 -6.26 11.41
N MET A 115 -0.74 -5.20 11.41
CA MET A 115 -1.55 -4.79 10.27
C MET A 115 -0.67 -4.45 9.07
N THR A 116 0.38 -3.65 9.23
CA THR A 116 1.32 -3.35 8.15
C THR A 116 1.92 -4.62 7.55
N ALA A 117 2.33 -5.58 8.39
CA ALA A 117 2.80 -6.87 7.93
C ALA A 117 1.72 -7.65 7.14
N PHE A 118 0.46 -7.66 7.60
CA PHE A 118 -0.62 -8.29 6.85
C PHE A 118 -0.90 -7.61 5.51
N GLY A 119 -0.84 -6.29 5.43
CA GLY A 119 -1.03 -5.55 4.19
C GLY A 119 -0.02 -5.96 3.14
N LEU A 120 1.26 -5.99 3.52
CA LEU A 120 2.30 -6.44 2.61
C LEU A 120 2.15 -7.92 2.24
N TYR A 121 1.77 -8.77 3.20
CA TYR A 121 1.49 -10.17 2.95
C TYR A 121 0.35 -10.35 1.92
N PHE A 122 -0.76 -9.63 2.07
CA PHE A 122 -1.87 -9.65 1.13
C PHE A 122 -1.47 -9.13 -0.25
N SER A 123 -0.72 -8.03 -0.31
CA SER A 123 -0.19 -7.51 -1.58
C SER A 123 0.57 -8.59 -2.34
N ILE A 124 1.47 -9.29 -1.67
CA ILE A 124 2.29 -10.36 -2.29
C ILE A 124 1.45 -11.58 -2.64
N ARG A 125 0.49 -11.98 -1.79
CA ARG A 125 -0.36 -13.15 -2.03
C ARG A 125 -1.34 -12.98 -3.19
N LEU A 126 -1.76 -11.75 -3.45
CA LEU A 126 -2.67 -11.44 -4.55
C LEU A 126 -1.99 -11.43 -5.93
N GLU A 127 -0.66 -11.42 -5.99
CA GLU A 127 0.08 -11.35 -7.26
C GLU A 127 -0.21 -12.53 -8.17
N GLU A 128 0.16 -13.74 -7.74
CA GLU A 128 0.02 -14.97 -8.53
C GLU A 128 -1.40 -15.16 -9.11
N PRO A 129 -2.48 -15.09 -8.31
CA PRO A 129 -3.82 -15.28 -8.85
C PRO A 129 -4.22 -14.17 -9.83
N LEU A 130 -3.93 -12.90 -9.53
CA LEU A 130 -4.37 -11.78 -10.38
C LEU A 130 -3.56 -11.67 -11.67
N GLU A 131 -2.27 -12.00 -11.63
CA GLU A 131 -1.39 -11.97 -12.80
C GLU A 131 -1.73 -13.05 -13.83
N GLY A 132 -2.27 -14.18 -13.36
CA GLY A 132 -2.74 -15.29 -14.20
C GLY A 132 -4.14 -15.11 -14.80
N MET A 133 -4.88 -14.06 -14.42
CA MET A 133 -6.23 -13.81 -14.93
C MET A 133 -6.20 -13.17 -16.32
N GLU A 134 -7.05 -13.66 -17.23
CA GLU A 134 -7.36 -12.96 -18.47
C GLU A 134 -8.41 -11.86 -18.20
N LEU A 135 -7.98 -10.61 -18.26
CA LEU A 135 -8.84 -9.47 -17.96
C LEU A 135 -9.49 -8.91 -19.24
N ARG A 136 -10.81 -8.74 -19.20
CA ARG A 136 -11.57 -8.06 -20.25
C ARG A 136 -11.17 -6.58 -20.33
N PRO A 137 -11.24 -5.93 -21.51
CA PRO A 137 -10.88 -4.53 -21.69
C PRO A 137 -11.59 -3.56 -20.72
N ALA A 138 -12.88 -3.77 -20.46
CA ALA A 138 -13.64 -2.95 -19.53
C ALA A 138 -13.05 -2.97 -18.10
N LEU A 139 -12.67 -4.15 -17.60
CA LEU A 139 -12.06 -4.29 -16.28
C LEU A 139 -10.67 -3.66 -16.23
N LYS A 140 -9.88 -3.77 -17.30
CA LYS A 140 -8.58 -3.08 -17.43
C LYS A 140 -8.73 -1.56 -17.25
N SER A 141 -9.73 -0.96 -17.90
CA SER A 141 -10.01 0.47 -17.78
C SER A 141 -10.38 0.86 -16.34
N VAL A 142 -11.24 0.08 -15.67
CA VAL A 142 -11.61 0.32 -14.27
C VAL A 142 -10.37 0.27 -13.37
N ILE A 143 -9.51 -0.72 -13.53
CA ILE A 143 -8.26 -0.85 -12.76
C ILE A 143 -7.37 0.38 -12.94
N VAL A 144 -7.20 0.85 -14.18
CA VAL A 144 -6.39 2.05 -14.47
C VAL A 144 -6.98 3.28 -13.78
N VAL A 145 -8.29 3.49 -13.89
CA VAL A 145 -8.98 4.63 -13.25
C VAL A 145 -8.79 4.60 -11.74
N VAL A 146 -9.01 3.45 -11.11
CA VAL A 146 -8.89 3.30 -9.65
C VAL A 146 -7.43 3.46 -9.19
N PHE A 147 -6.46 2.97 -9.97
CA PHE A 147 -5.04 3.19 -9.69
C PHE A 147 -4.62 4.65 -9.81
N LEU A 148 -5.06 5.35 -10.86
CA LEU A 148 -4.77 6.78 -11.01
C LEU A 148 -5.41 7.60 -9.89
N ALA A 149 -6.65 7.27 -9.49
CA ALA A 149 -7.28 7.88 -8.33
C ALA A 149 -6.47 7.66 -7.05
N ALA A 150 -6.04 6.43 -6.78
CA ALA A 150 -5.20 6.11 -5.62
C ALA A 150 -3.86 6.86 -5.64
N LEU A 151 -3.18 6.90 -6.80
CA LEU A 151 -1.93 7.64 -6.94
C LEU A 151 -2.12 9.14 -6.69
N LEU A 152 -3.19 9.73 -7.26
CA LEU A 152 -3.52 11.13 -7.08
C LEU A 152 -3.87 11.44 -5.62
N THR A 153 -4.59 10.57 -4.92
CA THR A 153 -4.89 10.79 -3.50
C THR A 153 -3.63 10.66 -2.65
N TYR A 154 -2.79 9.65 -2.85
CA TYR A 154 -1.58 9.47 -2.02
C TYR A 154 -0.60 10.63 -2.17
N VAL A 155 -0.45 11.17 -3.38
CA VAL A 155 0.37 12.37 -3.61
C VAL A 155 -0.37 13.63 -3.16
N GLY A 156 -1.61 13.83 -3.60
CA GLY A 156 -2.37 15.06 -3.39
C GLY A 156 -2.68 15.34 -1.92
N PHE A 157 -3.07 14.32 -1.15
CA PHE A 157 -3.35 14.47 0.29
C PHE A 157 -2.08 14.67 1.13
N SER A 158 -0.89 14.55 0.52
CA SER A 158 0.33 15.02 1.16
C SER A 158 0.42 16.56 1.24
N PHE A 159 -0.39 17.27 0.43
CA PHE A 159 -0.43 18.73 0.40
C PHE A 159 -1.78 19.29 0.85
N HIS A 160 -2.87 18.60 0.49
CA HIS A 160 -4.24 19.04 0.76
C HIS A 160 -5.03 17.85 1.29
N VAL A 161 -5.01 17.66 2.61
CA VAL A 161 -5.85 16.67 3.27
C VAL A 161 -7.31 17.14 3.14
N PRO A 162 -8.24 16.27 2.71
CA PRO A 162 -9.64 16.65 2.58
C PRO A 162 -10.27 16.90 3.96
N ASP A 163 -11.12 17.92 4.05
CA ASP A 163 -11.98 18.12 5.21
C ASP A 163 -12.89 16.89 5.37
N ASN A 164 -12.98 16.34 6.59
CA ASN A 164 -13.80 15.17 6.94
C ASN A 164 -13.31 13.79 6.48
N PHE A 165 -12.00 13.52 6.46
CA PHE A 165 -11.52 12.19 6.05
C PHE A 165 -12.03 11.04 6.97
N PHE A 166 -12.20 11.29 8.28
CA PHE A 166 -12.99 10.46 9.22
C PHE A 166 -13.77 11.34 10.22
N ILE A 167 -14.24 12.50 9.73
CA ILE A 167 -14.83 13.69 10.41
C ILE A 167 -13.80 14.73 10.92
N ALA A 168 -14.01 15.99 10.56
CA ALA A 168 -13.24 17.19 10.93
C ALA A 168 -14.20 18.38 11.20
N PRO A 169 -13.66 19.54 11.63
CA PRO A 169 -13.49 20.02 13.01
C PRO A 169 -14.78 20.54 13.69
N ASP A 170 -14.69 20.75 15.01
CA ASP A 170 -15.68 21.27 15.99
C ASP A 170 -17.05 21.79 15.50
#